data_AF-A0A7J6U691-F1
#
_entry.id   AF-A0A7J6U691-F1
#
_cell.length_a   1.000
_cell.length_b   1.000
_cell.length_c   1.000
_cell.angle_alpha   90.00
_cell.angle_beta   90.00
_cell.angle_gamma   90.00
#
_symmetry.space_group_name_H-M   'P 1'
#
loop_
_entity.id
_entity.type
_entity.pdbx_description
1 polymer ?
#
loop_
_entity_poly.entity_id
_entity_poly.type
_entity_poly.pdbx_seq_one_letter_code
_entity_poly.pdbx_strand_id
1 'polypeptide(L)'
;LLSCVGVNALVRLPAGAGTIPKGARMPCLLTDRVEPVRDGDDTIMDDVEAEAFAFRRLVAWLQERTDVQNIDLMNLAGFCRNCLSKWYAEGRGVELDAAKERVYGMPYDEWKARYQTPASEEAKTRLAEVHTAKARTACGHSTG
;
A
#
# COMPACT_ATOMS: atom_id res chain seq x y z
N LEU A 1 -44.45 1.03 -25.04
CA LEU A 1 -45.14 0.39 -23.89
C LEU A 1 -44.27 -0.75 -23.38
N LEU A 2 -43.26 -0.48 -22.55
CA LEU A 2 -42.55 -1.56 -21.85
C LEU A 2 -43.36 -1.89 -20.59
N SER A 3 -44.02 -3.04 -20.62
CA SER A 3 -44.67 -3.63 -19.46
C SER A 3 -43.61 -4.30 -18.60
N CYS A 4 -43.02 -3.57 -17.67
CA CYS A 4 -42.11 -4.15 -16.67
C CYS A 4 -42.94 -4.81 -15.55
N VAL A 5 -43.38 -6.05 -15.77
CA VAL A 5 -43.92 -6.89 -14.71
C VAL A 5 -42.75 -7.51 -13.96
N GLY A 6 -42.65 -7.26 -12.64
CA GLY A 6 -41.73 -7.97 -11.75
C GLY A 6 -40.43 -7.26 -11.34
N VAL A 7 -40.26 -5.97 -11.64
CA VAL A 7 -39.08 -5.21 -11.17
C VAL A 7 -39.37 -4.63 -9.77
N ASN A 8 -38.74 -5.18 -8.74
CA ASN A 8 -38.73 -4.57 -7.40
C ASN A 8 -37.72 -3.41 -7.41
N ALA A 9 -38.19 -2.17 -7.24
CA ALA A 9 -37.34 -0.99 -7.14
C ALA A 9 -37.11 -0.61 -5.67
N LEU A 10 -35.85 -0.64 -5.22
CA LEU A 10 -35.45 -0.06 -3.94
C LEU A 10 -35.28 1.45 -4.12
N VAL A 11 -36.10 2.24 -3.43
CA VAL A 11 -36.06 3.70 -3.50
C VAL A 11 -35.20 4.23 -2.36
N ARG A 12 -34.10 4.92 -2.69
CA ARG A 12 -33.28 5.63 -1.70
C ARG A 12 -33.91 6.97 -1.37
N LEU A 13 -34.33 7.14 -0.12
CA LEU A 13 -34.86 8.41 0.38
C LEU A 13 -33.69 9.37 0.68
N PRO A 14 -33.80 10.67 0.36
CA PRO A 14 -32.78 11.65 0.71
C PRO A 14 -32.65 11.75 2.23
N ALA A 15 -31.42 11.69 2.73
CA ALA A 15 -31.13 11.84 4.15
C ALA A 15 -31.63 13.21 4.63
N GLY A 16 -32.64 13.22 5.49
CA GLY A 16 -33.33 14.43 5.96
C GLY A 16 -34.84 14.46 5.73
N ALA A 17 -35.40 13.50 4.97
CA ALA A 17 -36.85 13.34 4.89
C ALA A 17 -37.37 12.74 6.19
N GLY A 18 -38.09 13.54 6.98
CA GLY A 18 -38.85 13.06 8.14
C GLY A 18 -39.90 11.99 7.75
N THR A 19 -40.73 11.60 8.71
CA THR A 19 -41.80 10.60 8.53
C THR A 19 -42.63 10.86 7.26
N ILE A 20 -42.65 9.90 6.34
CA ILE A 20 -43.41 9.98 5.09
C ILE A 20 -44.86 9.52 5.34
N PRO A 21 -45.88 10.33 5.01
CA PRO A 21 -47.28 9.94 5.20
C PRO A 21 -47.70 8.84 4.22
N LYS A 22 -48.49 7.88 4.72
CA LYS A 22 -49.04 6.77 3.93
C LYS A 22 -49.89 7.33 2.78
N GLY A 23 -49.51 7.04 1.54
CA GLY A 23 -50.21 7.46 0.32
C GLY A 23 -49.60 8.65 -0.42
N ALA A 24 -48.44 9.18 0.01
CA ALA A 24 -47.72 10.21 -0.73
C ALA A 24 -47.28 9.71 -2.13
N ARG A 25 -47.61 10.46 -3.19
CA ARG A 25 -47.09 10.23 -4.54
C ARG A 25 -45.73 10.92 -4.66
N MET A 26 -44.65 10.13 -4.68
CA MET A 26 -43.31 10.66 -4.96
C MET A 26 -43.05 10.69 -6.47
N PRO A 27 -42.54 11.80 -7.02
CA PRO A 27 -41.96 11.79 -8.36
C PRO A 27 -40.67 10.97 -8.32
N CYS A 28 -40.68 9.77 -8.90
CA CYS A 28 -39.48 8.99 -9.12
C CYS A 28 -38.82 9.45 -10.43
N LEU A 29 -37.63 10.02 -10.34
CA LEU A 29 -36.78 10.21 -11.51
C LEU A 29 -36.07 8.88 -11.77
N LEU A 30 -36.49 8.15 -12.81
CA LEU A 30 -35.73 7.02 -13.32
C LEU A 30 -34.52 7.58 -14.08
N THR A 31 -33.38 7.64 -13.41
CA THR A 31 -32.11 7.90 -14.08
C THR A 31 -31.64 6.64 -14.79
N ASP A 32 -31.08 6.78 -15.97
CA ASP A 32 -30.35 5.75 -16.70
C ASP A 32 -29.08 5.28 -15.97
N ARG A 33 -28.56 6.11 -15.06
CA ARG A 33 -27.57 5.71 -14.07
C ARG A 33 -28.20 4.89 -12.96
N VAL A 34 -28.03 3.57 -13.05
CA VAL A 34 -28.01 2.69 -11.88
C VAL A 34 -26.73 3.02 -11.12
N GLU A 35 -26.84 3.78 -10.04
CA GLU A 35 -25.74 3.85 -9.07
C GLU A 35 -25.60 2.45 -8.45
N PRO A 36 -24.45 1.78 -8.58
CA PRO A 36 -24.29 0.43 -8.07
C PRO A 36 -24.52 0.44 -6.56
N VAL A 37 -25.54 -0.29 -6.13
CA VAL A 37 -25.75 -0.63 -4.72
C VAL A 37 -24.58 -1.52 -4.32
N ARG A 38 -23.60 -0.95 -3.61
CA ARG A 38 -22.45 -1.70 -3.08
C ARG A 38 -22.88 -2.46 -1.83
N ASP A 39 -23.64 -3.54 -2.04
CA ASP A 39 -23.76 -4.62 -1.07
C ASP A 39 -22.46 -5.44 -1.15
N GLY A 40 -21.84 -5.71 0.00
CA GLY A 40 -20.49 -6.29 0.05
C GLY A 40 -20.32 -7.62 -0.69
N ASP A 41 -19.10 -7.83 -1.21
CA ASP A 41 -18.56 -8.96 -2.00
C ASP A 41 -18.60 -8.81 -3.52
N ASP A 42 -17.86 -7.81 -4.04
CA ASP A 42 -17.43 -7.73 -5.44
C ASP A 42 -15.90 -7.53 -5.47
N THR A 43 -15.13 -8.62 -5.33
CA THR A 43 -13.66 -8.55 -5.35
C THR A 43 -13.17 -8.36 -6.79
N ILE A 44 -13.27 -7.13 -7.33
CA ILE A 44 -12.29 -6.65 -8.30
C ILE A 44 -11.59 -5.47 -7.64
N MET A 45 -10.58 -5.83 -6.84
CA MET A 45 -9.60 -4.86 -6.38
C MET A 45 -8.84 -4.40 -7.62
N ASP A 46 -8.90 -3.10 -7.92
CA ASP A 46 -8.09 -2.50 -8.99
C ASP A 46 -6.61 -2.80 -8.75
N ASP A 47 -5.81 -2.97 -9.80
CA ASP A 47 -4.40 -3.37 -9.67
C ASP A 47 -3.64 -2.43 -8.71
N VAL A 48 -3.96 -1.13 -8.77
CA VAL A 48 -3.40 -0.11 -7.88
C VAL A 48 -3.77 -0.35 -6.41
N GLU A 49 -5.01 -0.74 -6.12
CA GLU A 49 -5.47 -1.03 -4.76
C GLU A 49 -4.82 -2.30 -4.21
N ALA A 50 -4.63 -3.30 -5.07
CA ALA A 50 -3.99 -4.56 -4.74
C ALA A 50 -2.50 -4.38 -4.44
N GLU A 51 -1.78 -3.65 -5.29
CA GLU A 51 -0.38 -3.28 -5.09
C GLU A 51 -0.20 -2.46 -3.79
N ALA A 52 -1.09 -1.49 -3.55
CA ALA A 52 -1.03 -0.68 -2.35
C ALA A 52 -1.32 -1.52 -1.08
N PHE A 53 -2.22 -2.50 -1.15
CA PHE A 53 -2.46 -3.44 -0.05
C PHE A 53 -1.24 -4.32 0.22
N ALA A 54 -0.65 -4.92 -0.83
CA ALA A 54 0.53 -5.75 -0.71
C ALA A 54 1.72 -4.96 -0.11
N PHE A 55 1.94 -3.73 -0.57
CA PHE A 55 2.98 -2.86 -0.03
C PHE A 55 2.74 -2.52 1.44
N ARG A 56 1.52 -2.13 1.82
CA ARG A 56 1.17 -1.87 3.22
C ARG A 56 1.39 -3.10 4.10
N ARG A 57 1.05 -4.29 3.60
CA ARG A 57 1.25 -5.55 4.34
C ARG A 57 2.75 -5.86 4.52
N LEU A 58 3.56 -5.65 3.49
CA LEU A 58 5.01 -5.81 3.57
C LEU A 58 5.63 -4.85 4.60
N VAL A 59 5.23 -3.58 4.58
CA VAL A 59 5.71 -2.58 5.54
C VAL A 59 5.33 -2.97 6.97
N ALA A 60 4.08 -3.35 7.21
CA ALA A 60 3.64 -3.81 8.52
C ALA A 60 4.45 -5.02 9.02
N TRP A 61 4.70 -6.01 8.14
CA TRP A 61 5.51 -7.17 8.49
C TRP A 61 6.97 -6.79 8.83
N LEU A 62 7.56 -5.83 8.10
CA LEU A 62 8.91 -5.33 8.39
C LEU A 62 9.00 -4.50 9.67
N GLN A 63 7.89 -3.91 10.13
CA GLN A 63 7.77 -3.21 11.41
C GLN A 63 7.65 -4.19 12.58
N GLU A 64 6.92 -5.29 12.41
CA GLU A 64 6.83 -6.37 13.41
C GLU A 64 8.19 -7.06 13.61
N ARG A 65 8.95 -7.25 12.53
CA ARG A 65 10.26 -7.91 12.54
C ARG A 65 11.42 -6.95 12.79
N THR A 66 11.51 -6.44 14.01
CA THR A 66 12.63 -5.58 14.45
C THR A 66 13.95 -6.34 14.64
N ASP A 67 13.90 -7.67 14.65
CA ASP A 67 15.07 -8.57 14.69
C ASP A 67 15.92 -8.47 13.42
N VAL A 68 15.29 -8.21 12.28
CA VAL A 68 15.98 -8.18 10.99
C VAL A 68 16.68 -6.85 10.80
N GLN A 69 18.02 -6.85 10.78
CA GLN A 69 18.81 -5.65 10.53
C GLN A 69 18.80 -5.26 9.05
N ASN A 70 18.88 -3.96 8.79
CA ASN A 70 18.92 -3.44 7.41
C ASN A 70 20.13 -3.95 6.62
N ILE A 71 21.26 -4.22 7.28
CA ILE A 71 22.46 -4.75 6.63
C ILE A 71 22.24 -6.17 6.09
N ASP A 72 21.49 -7.00 6.83
CA ASP A 72 21.21 -8.37 6.41
C ASP A 72 20.25 -8.39 5.21
N LEU A 73 19.26 -7.48 5.20
CA LEU A 73 18.39 -7.29 4.04
C LEU A 73 19.18 -6.85 2.79
N MET A 74 20.15 -5.94 2.96
CA MET A 74 21.03 -5.54 1.87
C MET A 74 21.89 -6.69 1.35
N ASN A 75 22.42 -7.53 2.25
CA ASN A 75 23.26 -8.66 1.89
C ASN A 75 22.48 -9.76 1.13
N LEU A 76 21.23 -10.03 1.53
CA LEU A 76 20.43 -11.12 0.97
C LEU A 76 19.65 -10.70 -0.27
N ALA A 77 19.00 -9.53 -0.23
CA ALA A 77 18.03 -9.11 -1.23
C ALA A 77 18.47 -7.86 -2.03
N GLY A 78 19.54 -7.18 -1.61
CA GLY A 78 20.03 -5.97 -2.29
C GLY A 78 19.15 -4.73 -2.09
N PHE A 79 18.18 -4.77 -1.18
CA PHE A 79 17.39 -3.62 -0.74
C PHE A 79 17.10 -3.73 0.77
N CYS A 80 16.77 -2.60 1.40
CA CYS A 80 16.37 -2.55 2.80
C CYS A 80 15.24 -1.53 3.04
N ARG A 81 14.82 -1.35 4.30
CA ARG A 81 13.77 -0.40 4.70
C ARG A 81 14.04 1.04 4.24
N ASN A 82 15.31 1.45 4.20
CA ASN A 82 15.70 2.76 3.68
C ASN A 82 15.47 2.89 2.17
N CYS A 83 15.66 1.83 1.41
CA CYS A 83 15.37 1.81 -0.03
C CYS A 83 13.86 1.99 -0.26
N LEU A 84 13.02 1.29 0.51
CA LEU A 84 11.56 1.44 0.46
C LEU A 84 11.14 2.88 0.80
N SER A 85 11.76 3.48 1.82
CA SER A 85 11.51 4.87 2.21
C SER A 85 11.87 5.84 1.09
N LYS A 86 13.00 5.61 0.39
CA LYS A 86 13.42 6.42 -0.75
C LYS A 86 12.45 6.30 -1.93
N TRP A 87 12.03 5.09 -2.30
CA TRP A 87 11.05 4.90 -3.38
C TRP A 87 9.70 5.54 -3.05
N TYR A 88 9.27 5.46 -1.78
CA TYR A 88 8.06 6.13 -1.33
C TYR A 88 8.17 7.66 -1.42
N ALA A 89 9.31 8.22 -0.99
CA ALA A 89 9.60 9.66 -1.10
C ALA A 89 9.57 10.14 -2.56
N GLU A 90 10.22 9.40 -3.47
CA GLU A 90 10.26 9.69 -4.90
C GLU A 90 8.87 9.61 -5.54
N GLY A 91 8.10 8.55 -5.24
CA GLY A 91 6.76 8.37 -5.81
C GLY A 91 5.72 9.37 -5.28
N ARG A 92 5.84 9.79 -4.01
CA ARG A 92 4.88 10.70 -3.38
C ARG A 92 5.29 12.18 -3.44
N GLY A 93 6.57 12.47 -3.67
CA GLY A 93 7.15 13.81 -3.64
C GLY A 93 7.25 14.38 -2.22
N VAL A 94 7.65 13.58 -1.24
CA VAL A 94 7.79 13.99 0.17
C VAL A 94 9.23 13.89 0.63
N GLU A 95 9.56 14.62 1.70
CA GLU A 95 10.86 14.53 2.35
C GLU A 95 11.15 13.11 2.84
N LEU A 96 12.43 12.71 2.75
CA LEU A 96 12.86 11.36 3.07
C LEU A 96 12.53 10.97 4.52
N ASP A 97 12.61 11.92 5.46
CA ASP A 97 12.33 11.63 6.88
C ASP A 97 10.85 11.36 7.12
N ALA A 98 9.94 12.07 6.44
CA ALA A 98 8.51 11.77 6.45
C ALA A 98 8.21 10.40 5.83
N ALA A 99 8.95 10.01 4.79
CA ALA A 99 8.82 8.68 4.19
C ALA A 99 9.35 7.57 5.12
N LYS A 100 10.46 7.82 5.83
CA LYS A 100 10.98 6.90 6.85
C LYS A 100 9.95 6.69 7.95
N GLU A 101 9.34 7.75 8.48
CA GLU A 101 8.30 7.62 9.50
C GLU A 101 7.16 6.70 9.07
N ARG A 102 6.74 6.77 7.79
CA ARG A 102 5.74 5.86 7.22
C ARG A 102 6.19 4.41 7.15
N VAL A 103 7.45 4.17 6.79
CA VAL A 103 8.00 2.80 6.63
C VAL A 103 8.37 2.18 7.98
N TYR A 104 8.93 2.95 8.90
CA TYR A 104 9.35 2.48 10.23
C TYR A 104 8.22 2.50 11.26
N GLY A 105 7.13 3.25 11.02
CA GLY A 105 6.00 3.38 11.94
C GLY A 105 6.27 4.27 13.16
N MET A 106 7.48 4.85 13.24
CA MET A 106 7.94 5.76 14.28
C MET A 106 9.06 6.66 13.72
N PRO A 107 9.42 7.75 14.41
CA PRO A 107 10.58 8.56 14.04
C PRO A 107 11.83 7.71 13.91
N TYR A 108 12.61 7.96 12.85
CA TYR A 108 13.80 7.16 12.54
C TYR A 108 14.81 7.14 13.70
N ASP A 109 14.96 8.26 14.41
CA ASP A 109 15.86 8.38 15.54
C ASP A 109 15.44 7.49 16.71
N GLU A 110 14.14 7.38 16.98
CA GLU A 110 13.62 6.46 18.00
C GLU A 110 13.83 5.00 17.61
N TRP A 111 13.60 4.67 16.34
CA TRP A 111 13.82 3.31 15.85
C TRP A 111 15.29 2.91 15.97
N LYS A 112 16.19 3.81 15.58
CA LYS A 112 17.64 3.62 15.69
C LYS A 112 18.07 3.42 17.14
N ALA A 113 17.55 4.21 18.07
CA ALA A 113 17.87 4.07 19.48
C ALA A 113 17.39 2.75 20.09
N ARG A 114 16.23 2.23 19.65
CA ARG A 114 15.59 1.05 20.25
C ARG A 114 16.05 -0.28 19.61
N TYR A 115 16.33 -0.30 18.32
CA TYR A 115 16.46 -1.55 17.55
C TYR A 115 17.72 -1.66 16.69
N GLN A 116 18.45 -0.56 16.43
CA GLN A 116 19.65 -0.63 15.60
C GLN A 116 20.85 -1.07 16.44
N THR A 117 21.33 -2.28 16.20
CA THR A 117 22.56 -2.79 16.80
C THR A 117 23.77 -2.48 15.91
N PRO A 118 24.98 -2.36 16.49
CA PRO A 118 26.19 -2.26 15.68
C PRO A 118 26.33 -3.51 14.82
N ALA A 119 26.44 -3.32 13.50
CA ALA A 119 26.61 -4.42 12.56
C ALA A 119 27.91 -5.18 12.85
N SER A 120 27.86 -6.52 12.79
CA SER A 120 29.06 -7.35 12.90
C SER A 120 30.01 -7.08 11.74
N GLU A 121 31.30 -7.26 11.98
CA GLU A 121 32.32 -7.09 10.93
C GLU A 121 32.08 -8.04 9.74
N GLU A 122 31.60 -9.26 10.01
CA GLU A 122 31.24 -10.22 8.98
C GLU A 122 30.10 -9.73 8.07
N ALA A 123 29.09 -9.07 8.64
CA ALA A 123 27.99 -8.50 7.87
C ALA A 123 28.44 -7.33 7.00
N LYS A 124 29.40 -6.51 7.47
CA LYS A 124 30.00 -5.41 6.70
C LYS A 124 30.85 -5.92 5.54
N THR A 125 31.64 -6.97 5.76
CA THR A 125 32.46 -7.60 4.71
C THR A 125 31.58 -8.17 3.60
N ARG A 126 30.53 -8.93 3.95
CA ARG A 126 29.56 -9.44 2.95
C ARG A 126 28.91 -8.31 2.16
N LEU A 127 28.56 -7.21 2.82
CA LEU A 127 27.98 -6.05 2.13
C LEU A 127 28.96 -5.49 1.09
N ALA A 128 30.23 -5.32 1.45
CA ALA A 128 31.26 -4.86 0.53
C ALA A 128 31.41 -5.83 -0.68
N GLU A 129 31.36 -7.14 -0.45
CA GLU A 129 31.39 -8.15 -1.52
C GLU A 129 30.16 -8.06 -2.44
N VAL A 130 28.95 -7.98 -1.89
CA VAL A 130 27.71 -7.85 -2.68
C VAL A 130 27.71 -6.57 -3.51
N HIS A 131 28.15 -5.45 -2.93
CA HIS A 131 28.26 -4.18 -3.65
C HIS A 131 29.30 -4.22 -4.77
N THR A 132 30.47 -4.84 -4.54
CA THR A 132 31.50 -4.99 -5.57
C THR A 132 31.06 -5.96 -6.67
N ALA A 133 30.36 -7.05 -6.34
CA ALA A 133 29.77 -7.95 -7.33
C ALA A 133 28.73 -7.24 -8.20
N LYS A 134 27.82 -6.46 -7.60
CA LYS A 134 26.82 -5.67 -8.32
C LYS A 134 27.47 -4.65 -9.27
N ALA A 135 28.56 -4.01 -8.85
CA ALA A 135 29.33 -3.09 -9.69
C ALA A 135 29.98 -3.79 -10.90
N ARG A 136 30.48 -5.02 -10.70
CA ARG A 136 31.05 -5.85 -11.79
C ARG A 136 30.00 -6.31 -12.79
N THR A 137 28.79 -6.63 -12.32
CA THR A 137 27.67 -7.00 -13.20
C THR A 137 27.11 -5.80 -13.96
N ALA A 138 27.07 -4.62 -13.35
CA ALA A 138 26.62 -3.39 -13.99
C ALA A 138 27.59 -2.90 -15.09
N CYS A 139 28.89 -3.17 -14.93
CA CYS A 139 29.91 -2.88 -15.94
C CYS A 139 30.14 -4.12 -16.84
N GLY A 140 29.12 -4.50 -17.61
CA GLY A 140 29.17 -5.44 -18.74
C GLY A 140 30.19 -6.58 -18.66
N HIS A 141 29.82 -7.70 -18.03
CA HIS A 141 30.52 -8.96 -18.26
C HIS A 141 30.03 -9.56 -19.61
N SER A 142 30.59 -9.06 -20.71
CA SER A 142 30.66 -9.83 -21.95
C SER A 142 31.80 -10.83 -21.81
N THR A 143 31.51 -12.01 -21.27
CA THR A 143 32.39 -13.18 -21.46
C THR A 143 31.68 -14.11 -22.42
N GLY A 144 31.98 -13.93 -23.71
CA GLY A 144 31.91 -15.00 -24.70
C GLY A 144 33.22 -15.76 -24.75
#